data_AF-A0AAD8YH10-F1
#
_entry.id   AF-A0AAD8YH10-F1
#
_cell.length_a   1.000
_cell.length_b   1.000
_cell.length_c   1.000
_cell.angle_alpha   90.00
_cell.angle_beta   90.00
_cell.angle_gamma   90.00
#
_symmetry.space_group_name_H-M   'P 1'
#
loop_
_entity.id
_entity.type
_entity.pdbx_description
1 polymer ?
#
loop_
_entity_poly.entity_id
_entity_poly.type
_entity_poly.pdbx_seq_one_letter_code
_entity_poly.pdbx_strand_id
1 'polypeptide(L)'
;MCPWISKYQWHAFTMFPDPSKENHSMLCIGNSGDWTKQLYDKIKVPCMRQLYVHGPFMTEFSDTAVTTSNAIAVASGIGITPTLSLIMNYAGRKRINIIWGCRDPGLIEFILHKVDIGAITKNSFAFIFYTGKRELALPKNLSANVFIFRSRPDLENTITGIITAIHSGEGLPEELYEKQKKIANAPFRKRMMIAMTRVTKT
;
A
#
# COMPACT_ATOMS: atom_id res chain seq x y z
N MET A 1 -12.99 15.08 15.91
CA MET A 1 -12.87 15.27 17.37
C MET A 1 -13.21 13.99 18.11
N CYS A 2 -12.43 13.62 19.13
CA CYS A 2 -12.77 12.53 20.07
C CYS A 2 -13.04 13.14 21.45
N PRO A 3 -14.32 13.35 21.86
CA PRO A 3 -14.66 14.11 23.08
C PRO A 3 -14.15 13.46 24.37
N TRP A 4 -13.92 12.14 24.33
CA TRP A 4 -13.36 11.34 25.42
C TRP A 4 -11.82 11.41 25.50
N ILE A 5 -11.16 12.09 24.57
CA ILE A 5 -9.74 12.48 24.64
C ILE A 5 -9.65 13.97 24.95
N SER A 6 -10.31 14.80 24.13
CA SER A 6 -10.30 16.25 24.26
C SER A 6 -11.60 16.82 23.68
N LYS A 7 -12.22 17.76 24.40
CA LYS A 7 -13.51 18.37 24.04
C LYS A 7 -13.41 19.42 22.94
N TYR A 8 -12.21 19.92 22.64
CA TYR A 8 -12.03 21.09 21.76
C TYR A 8 -10.98 20.87 20.66
N GLN A 9 -10.33 19.71 20.61
CA GLN A 9 -9.30 19.44 19.60
C GLN A 9 -9.85 18.69 18.39
N TRP A 10 -9.48 19.22 17.22
CA TRP A 10 -9.69 18.61 15.92
C TRP A 10 -8.31 18.27 15.32
N HIS A 11 -8.20 17.07 14.77
CA HIS A 11 -6.98 16.58 14.12
C HIS A 11 -7.33 16.07 12.74
N ALA A 12 -6.54 16.46 11.74
CA ALA A 12 -6.72 16.05 10.36
C ALA A 12 -6.03 14.71 10.11
N PHE A 13 -6.75 13.80 9.46
CA PHE A 13 -6.24 12.50 9.06
C PHE A 13 -6.80 12.14 7.69
N THR A 14 -6.00 11.47 6.87
CA THR A 14 -6.48 10.91 5.61
C THR A 14 -7.33 9.69 5.89
N MET A 15 -8.46 9.60 5.18
CA MET A 15 -9.37 8.46 5.20
C MET A 15 -9.23 7.66 3.91
N PHE A 16 -9.40 6.35 3.99
CA PHE A 16 -9.49 5.48 2.82
C PHE A 16 -10.51 4.36 3.08
N PRO A 17 -11.07 3.74 2.03
CA PRO A 17 -12.09 2.69 2.19
C PRO A 17 -11.58 1.50 3.01
N ASP A 18 -12.44 0.92 3.86
CA ASP A 18 -12.16 -0.37 4.47
C ASP A 18 -12.30 -1.48 3.41
N PRO A 19 -11.25 -2.27 3.14
CA PRO A 19 -11.28 -3.28 2.07
C PRO A 19 -12.22 -4.46 2.38
N SER A 20 -12.62 -4.65 3.64
CA SER A 20 -13.45 -5.78 4.08
C SER A 20 -14.91 -5.41 4.33
N LYS A 21 -15.23 -4.11 4.37
CA LYS A 21 -16.55 -3.62 4.74
C LYS A 21 -17.00 -2.50 3.83
N GLU A 22 -18.09 -2.74 3.11
CA GLU A 22 -18.77 -1.70 2.34
C GLU A 22 -19.27 -0.58 3.26
N ASN A 23 -19.29 0.65 2.75
CA ASN A 23 -19.72 1.86 3.49
C ASN A 23 -18.95 2.13 4.79
N HIS A 24 -17.73 1.58 4.92
CA HIS A 24 -16.83 1.87 6.02
C HIS A 24 -15.56 2.55 5.50
N SER A 25 -15.09 3.53 6.25
CA SER A 25 -13.77 4.15 6.05
C SER A 25 -12.87 3.80 7.21
N MET A 26 -11.58 3.65 6.92
CA MET A 26 -10.55 3.42 7.90
C MET A 26 -9.55 4.57 7.93
N LEU A 27 -8.91 4.73 9.09
CA LEU A 27 -7.82 5.66 9.32
C LEU A 27 -6.61 4.90 9.84
N CYS A 28 -5.42 5.27 9.39
CA CYS A 28 -4.17 4.85 10.02
C CYS A 28 -3.53 6.07 10.67
N ILE A 29 -3.46 6.06 12.00
CA ILE A 29 -2.99 7.20 12.79
C ILE A 29 -1.63 6.84 13.38
N GLY A 30 -0.60 7.62 13.01
CA GLY A 30 0.73 7.50 13.59
C GLY A 30 0.77 7.96 15.05
N ASN A 31 1.42 7.18 15.91
CA ASN A 31 1.57 7.48 17.32
C ASN A 31 2.70 8.51 17.59
N SER A 32 2.53 9.74 17.10
CA SER A 32 3.61 10.74 17.03
C SER A 32 3.43 11.97 17.92
N GLY A 33 2.25 12.21 18.49
CA GLY A 33 1.96 13.43 19.26
C GLY A 33 1.09 13.16 20.49
N ASP A 34 0.92 14.14 21.35
CA ASP A 34 0.26 13.95 22.65
C ASP A 34 -1.17 13.42 22.52
N TRP A 35 -1.93 13.97 21.57
CA TRP A 35 -3.29 13.51 21.30
C TRP A 35 -3.32 12.08 20.73
N THR A 36 -2.42 11.74 19.80
CA THR A 36 -2.39 10.40 19.20
C THR A 36 -1.86 9.33 20.16
N LYS A 37 -0.96 9.70 21.08
CA LYS A 37 -0.53 8.87 22.21
C LYS A 37 -1.68 8.59 23.17
N GLN A 38 -2.43 9.60 23.57
CA GLN A 38 -3.62 9.41 24.40
C GLN A 38 -4.69 8.56 23.70
N LEU A 39 -4.88 8.73 22.40
CA LEU A 39 -5.77 7.88 21.59
C LEU A 39 -5.32 6.42 21.67
N TYR A 40 -4.03 6.16 21.42
CA TYR A 40 -3.44 4.83 21.49
C TYR A 40 -3.54 4.22 22.90
N ASP A 41 -3.40 5.02 23.95
CA ASP A 41 -3.46 4.54 25.33
C ASP A 41 -4.86 4.23 25.82
N LYS A 42 -5.87 4.93 25.31
CA LYS A 42 -7.28 4.70 25.67
C LYS A 42 -7.95 3.60 24.85
N ILE A 43 -7.39 3.21 23.70
CA ILE A 43 -7.87 2.10 22.86
C ILE A 43 -6.88 0.93 22.96
N LYS A 44 -6.93 0.19 24.08
CA LYS A 44 -6.11 -1.03 24.26
C LYS A 44 -6.75 -2.30 23.68
N VAL A 45 -8.07 -2.27 23.45
CA VAL A 45 -8.84 -3.37 22.87
C VAL A 45 -9.81 -2.83 21.82
N PRO A 46 -10.25 -3.63 20.85
CA PRO A 46 -11.29 -3.23 19.90
C PRO A 46 -12.52 -2.69 20.64
N CYS A 47 -12.93 -1.47 20.31
CA CYS A 47 -14.05 -0.80 20.97
C CYS A 47 -14.83 0.08 19.99
N MET A 48 -16.11 0.27 20.28
CA MET A 48 -16.96 1.25 19.60
C MET A 48 -17.00 2.52 20.45
N ARG A 49 -16.46 3.62 19.93
CA ARG A 49 -16.49 4.93 20.59
C ARG A 49 -16.99 5.98 19.62
N GLN A 50 -17.85 6.85 20.10
CA GLN A 50 -18.35 7.97 19.32
C GLN A 50 -17.23 8.99 19.07
N LEU A 51 -17.23 9.53 17.86
CA LEU A 51 -16.32 10.57 17.40
C LEU A 51 -17.07 11.49 16.44
N TYR A 52 -16.63 12.73 16.35
CA TYR A 52 -17.17 13.69 15.39
C TYR A 52 -16.21 13.81 14.22
N VAL A 53 -16.77 13.74 13.01
CA VAL A 53 -16.04 13.91 11.75
C VAL A 53 -16.43 15.26 11.16
N HIS A 54 -15.45 15.99 10.63
CA HIS A 54 -15.67 17.21 9.88
C HIS A 54 -14.89 17.11 8.56
N GLY A 55 -15.58 17.31 7.43
CA GLY A 55 -15.06 17.05 6.09
C GLY A 55 -16.09 16.34 5.20
N PRO A 56 -15.67 15.81 4.04
CA PRO A 56 -14.28 15.66 3.59
C PRO A 56 -13.64 16.99 3.15
N PHE A 57 -12.32 17.07 3.28
CA PHE A 57 -11.49 18.12 2.69
C PHE A 57 -10.68 17.53 1.53
N MET A 58 -10.79 18.13 0.35
CA MET A 58 -10.11 17.63 -0.84
C MET A 58 -8.66 18.11 -0.89
N THR A 59 -7.81 17.34 -1.55
CA THR A 59 -6.37 17.66 -1.73
C THR A 59 -6.03 17.68 -3.21
N GLU A 60 -5.03 18.45 -3.62
CA GLU A 60 -4.54 18.46 -5.01
C GLU A 60 -4.06 17.07 -5.47
N PHE A 61 -3.58 16.25 -4.52
CA PHE A 61 -3.17 14.87 -4.78
C PHE A 61 -4.29 14.02 -5.42
N SER A 62 -5.55 14.29 -5.06
CA SER A 62 -6.70 13.66 -5.73
C SER A 62 -6.98 14.24 -7.12
N ASP A 63 -6.82 15.55 -7.30
CA ASP A 63 -7.18 16.24 -8.55
C ASP A 63 -6.20 15.93 -9.70
N THR A 64 -4.89 15.96 -9.45
CA THR A 64 -3.89 15.56 -10.46
C THR A 64 -4.05 14.10 -10.89
N ALA A 65 -4.47 13.25 -9.96
CA ALA A 65 -4.74 11.86 -10.28
C ALA A 65 -6.04 11.67 -11.07
N VAL A 66 -7.00 12.60 -11.01
CA VAL A 66 -8.21 12.60 -11.84
C VAL A 66 -7.86 12.90 -13.31
N THR A 67 -6.91 13.79 -13.56
CA THR A 67 -6.61 14.29 -14.91
C THR A 67 -5.62 13.43 -15.70
N THR A 68 -4.90 12.51 -15.05
CA THR A 68 -3.87 11.67 -15.69
C THR A 68 -4.30 10.22 -15.87
N SER A 69 -3.76 9.53 -16.89
CA SER A 69 -4.00 8.09 -17.12
C SER A 69 -2.97 7.19 -16.41
N ASN A 70 -1.76 7.72 -16.25
CA ASN A 70 -0.63 7.06 -15.59
C ASN A 70 -0.04 8.00 -14.53
N ALA A 71 0.27 7.46 -13.36
CA ALA A 71 0.90 8.22 -12.27
C ALA A 71 1.95 7.37 -11.54
N ILE A 72 2.91 8.06 -10.92
CA ILE A 72 3.87 7.49 -9.96
C ILE A 72 3.65 8.20 -8.63
N ALA A 73 3.16 7.46 -7.65
CA ALA A 73 2.91 7.96 -6.29
C ALA A 73 4.10 7.59 -5.40
N VAL A 74 4.79 8.62 -4.89
CA VAL A 74 5.91 8.47 -3.95
C VAL A 74 5.45 8.83 -2.55
N ALA A 75 5.64 7.92 -1.60
CA ALA A 75 5.19 8.11 -0.22
C ALA A 75 6.27 7.71 0.78
N SER A 76 6.20 8.28 2.00
CA SER A 76 7.06 7.87 3.11
C SER A 76 6.27 7.67 4.42
N GLY A 77 6.62 6.62 5.16
CA GLY A 77 5.99 6.31 6.45
C GLY A 77 4.46 6.25 6.36
N ILE A 78 3.79 6.94 7.28
CA ILE A 78 2.31 7.05 7.33
C ILE A 78 1.71 7.84 6.15
N GLY A 79 2.54 8.57 5.40
CA GLY A 79 2.15 9.30 4.19
C GLY A 79 1.73 8.42 3.02
N ILE A 80 1.70 7.09 3.19
CA ILE A 80 1.13 6.14 2.22
C ILE A 80 -0.41 6.21 2.17
N THR A 81 -1.07 6.74 3.21
CA THR A 81 -2.53 6.69 3.33
C THR A 81 -3.28 7.45 2.23
N PRO A 82 -2.85 8.64 1.74
CA PRO A 82 -3.47 9.26 0.57
C PRO A 82 -3.28 8.43 -0.71
N THR A 83 -2.10 7.82 -0.88
CA THR A 83 -1.81 6.94 -2.01
C THR A 83 -2.72 5.72 -2.02
N LEU A 84 -2.98 5.09 -0.87
CA LEU A 84 -3.91 3.98 -0.77
C LEU A 84 -5.34 4.40 -1.10
N SER A 85 -5.82 5.53 -0.57
CA SER A 85 -7.13 6.06 -0.92
C SER A 85 -7.26 6.26 -2.44
N LEU A 86 -6.23 6.81 -3.07
CA LEU A 86 -6.22 7.08 -4.49
C LEU A 86 -6.30 5.78 -5.30
N ILE A 87 -5.46 4.81 -4.96
CA ILE A 87 -5.35 3.56 -5.71
C ILE A 87 -6.60 2.72 -5.56
N MET A 88 -7.20 2.67 -4.36
CA MET A 88 -8.47 1.98 -4.15
C MET A 88 -9.60 2.58 -5.00
N ASN A 89 -9.66 3.92 -5.11
CA ASN A 89 -10.70 4.61 -5.88
C ASN A 89 -10.54 4.45 -7.41
N TYR A 90 -9.31 4.30 -7.89
CA TYR A 90 -8.98 4.18 -9.31
C TYR A 90 -8.50 2.78 -9.73
N ALA A 91 -8.63 1.78 -8.87
CA ALA A 91 -8.20 0.41 -9.13
C ALA A 91 -8.83 -0.10 -10.44
N GLY A 92 -7.99 -0.63 -11.33
CA GLY A 92 -8.42 -1.14 -12.65
C GLY A 92 -8.81 -0.07 -13.67
N ARG A 93 -8.94 1.21 -13.28
CA ARG A 93 -9.26 2.33 -14.18
C ARG A 93 -8.01 3.09 -14.63
N LYS A 94 -6.98 3.14 -13.78
CA LYS A 94 -5.74 3.88 -14.02
C LYS A 94 -4.52 3.06 -13.62
N ARG A 95 -3.36 3.37 -14.21
CA ARG A 95 -2.06 2.80 -13.81
C ARG A 95 -1.41 3.74 -12.80
N ILE A 96 -1.34 3.33 -11.54
CA ILE A 96 -0.75 4.12 -10.46
C ILE A 96 0.34 3.27 -9.81
N ASN A 97 1.59 3.58 -10.16
CA ASN A 97 2.76 2.91 -9.59
C ASN A 97 3.10 3.51 -8.23
N ILE A 98 3.54 2.68 -7.28
CA ILE A 98 3.85 3.08 -5.91
C ILE A 98 5.33 2.95 -5.66
N ILE A 99 5.91 3.99 -5.09
CA ILE A 99 7.22 3.94 -4.42
C ILE A 99 7.00 4.34 -2.97
N TRP A 100 7.10 3.38 -2.05
CA TRP A 100 6.86 3.60 -0.63
C TRP A 100 8.09 3.32 0.20
N GLY A 101 8.67 4.36 0.80
CA GLY A 101 9.74 4.21 1.80
C GLY A 101 9.15 4.13 3.21
N CYS A 102 9.47 3.09 3.97
CA CYS A 102 8.99 3.00 5.35
C CYS A 102 10.02 2.35 6.28
N ARG A 103 10.11 2.85 7.52
CA ARG A 103 10.95 2.27 8.58
C ARG A 103 10.14 1.42 9.56
N ASP A 104 8.85 1.70 9.70
CA ASP A 104 7.98 1.01 10.65
C ASP A 104 7.51 -0.33 10.05
N PRO A 105 7.97 -1.46 10.60
CA PRO A 105 7.56 -2.77 10.09
C PRO A 105 6.08 -3.07 10.38
N GLY A 106 5.53 -2.59 11.50
CA GLY A 106 4.13 -2.82 11.85
C GLY A 106 3.18 -2.14 10.88
N LEU A 107 3.54 -0.95 10.38
CA LEU A 107 2.77 -0.28 9.33
C LEU A 107 2.81 -1.04 8.00
N ILE A 108 3.98 -1.51 7.57
CA ILE A 108 4.11 -2.31 6.33
C ILE A 108 3.28 -3.59 6.44
N GLU A 109 3.45 -4.33 7.53
CA GLU A 109 2.74 -5.58 7.77
C GLU A 109 1.23 -5.35 7.83
N PHE A 110 0.77 -4.34 8.58
CA PHE A 110 -0.65 -4.00 8.66
C PHE A 110 -1.25 -3.77 7.27
N ILE A 111 -0.60 -2.96 6.43
CA ILE A 111 -1.10 -2.68 5.09
C ILE A 111 -1.07 -3.95 4.22
N LEU A 112 0.02 -4.73 4.22
CA LEU A 112 0.12 -5.96 3.42
C LEU A 112 -0.88 -7.05 3.83
N HIS A 113 -1.29 -7.08 5.10
CA HIS A 113 -2.27 -8.05 5.61
C HIS A 113 -3.72 -7.57 5.48
N LYS A 114 -3.97 -6.26 5.52
CA LYS A 114 -5.33 -5.70 5.45
C LYS A 114 -5.76 -5.32 4.05
N VAL A 115 -4.82 -4.85 3.23
CA VAL A 115 -5.08 -4.37 1.88
C VAL A 115 -4.48 -5.35 0.88
N ASP A 116 -5.29 -5.83 -0.06
CA ASP A 116 -4.78 -6.61 -1.19
C ASP A 116 -4.07 -5.67 -2.20
N ILE A 117 -2.85 -5.25 -1.84
CA ILE A 117 -2.02 -4.38 -2.68
C ILE A 117 -1.85 -5.01 -4.07
N GLY A 118 -1.68 -6.34 -4.13
CA GLY A 118 -1.48 -7.06 -5.39
C GLY A 118 -2.66 -6.88 -6.35
N ALA A 119 -3.89 -7.07 -5.85
CA ALA A 119 -5.09 -6.88 -6.64
C ALA A 119 -5.29 -5.43 -7.08
N ILE A 120 -5.15 -4.46 -6.16
CA ILE A 120 -5.37 -3.04 -6.50
C ILE A 120 -4.29 -2.47 -7.41
N THR A 121 -3.09 -3.07 -7.41
CA THR A 121 -1.96 -2.71 -8.29
C THR A 121 -1.77 -3.69 -9.45
N LYS A 122 -2.78 -4.47 -9.86
CA LYS A 122 -2.64 -5.51 -10.90
C LYS A 122 -1.86 -5.06 -12.15
N ASN A 123 -2.09 -3.82 -12.59
CA ASN A 123 -1.46 -3.22 -13.76
C ASN A 123 -0.43 -2.15 -13.36
N SER A 124 0.19 -2.24 -12.20
CA SER A 124 1.09 -1.21 -11.64
C SER A 124 2.17 -1.84 -10.78
N PHE A 125 3.34 -1.19 -10.74
CA PHE A 125 4.42 -1.59 -9.84
C PHE A 125 4.13 -1.10 -8.42
N ALA A 126 4.37 -1.95 -7.43
CA ALA A 126 4.38 -1.55 -6.03
C ALA A 126 5.74 -1.84 -5.41
N PHE A 127 6.55 -0.79 -5.24
CA PHE A 127 7.88 -0.88 -4.63
C PHE A 127 7.84 -0.40 -3.19
N ILE A 128 8.22 -1.29 -2.27
CA ILE A 128 8.29 -1.01 -0.83
C ILE A 128 9.77 -1.05 -0.42
N PHE A 129 10.29 0.10 -0.01
CA PHE A 129 11.65 0.28 0.48
C PHE A 129 11.63 0.30 2.01
N TYR A 130 11.90 -0.86 2.60
CA TYR A 130 11.94 -1.05 4.04
C TYR A 130 13.32 -0.71 4.61
N THR A 131 13.35 0.27 5.51
CA THR A 131 14.59 0.79 6.13
C THR A 131 14.68 0.50 7.63
N GLY A 132 13.79 -0.34 8.16
CA GLY A 132 13.80 -0.76 9.56
C GLY A 132 14.75 -1.93 9.81
N LYS A 133 15.01 -2.19 11.09
CA LYS A 133 15.95 -3.26 11.52
C LYS A 133 15.27 -4.61 11.75
N ARG A 134 13.98 -4.61 12.12
CA ARG A 134 13.23 -5.83 12.44
C ARG A 134 12.90 -6.60 11.16
N GLU A 135 12.93 -7.92 11.19
CA GLU A 135 12.39 -8.75 10.11
C GLU A 135 10.88 -8.53 9.91
N LEU A 136 10.45 -8.46 8.64
CA LEU A 136 9.04 -8.30 8.28
C LEU A 136 8.29 -9.65 8.34
N ALA A 137 7.15 -9.67 9.02
CA ALA A 137 6.21 -10.78 9.03
C ALA A 137 5.28 -10.70 7.81
N LEU A 138 5.79 -11.12 6.65
CA LEU A 138 5.08 -11.05 5.37
C LEU A 138 3.86 -11.98 5.32
N PRO A 139 2.81 -11.63 4.54
CA PRO A 139 1.71 -12.54 4.27
C PRO A 139 2.20 -13.79 3.53
N LYS A 140 1.49 -14.92 3.72
CA LYS A 140 1.85 -16.21 3.10
C LYS A 140 1.99 -16.12 1.58
N ASN A 141 1.16 -15.29 0.95
CA ASN A 141 1.17 -15.07 -0.49
C ASN A 141 1.40 -13.57 -0.76
N LEU A 142 2.58 -13.22 -1.24
CA LEU A 142 2.86 -11.88 -1.76
C LEU A 142 2.65 -11.87 -3.28
N SER A 143 1.99 -10.84 -3.79
CA SER A 143 1.75 -10.73 -5.23
C SER A 143 3.04 -10.37 -5.98
N ALA A 144 3.22 -10.89 -7.20
CA ALA A 144 4.46 -10.81 -7.97
C ALA A 144 4.82 -9.39 -8.44
N ASN A 145 3.84 -8.49 -8.47
CA ASN A 145 3.99 -7.06 -8.77
C ASN A 145 4.32 -6.21 -7.54
N VAL A 146 4.43 -6.83 -6.35
CA VAL A 146 4.86 -6.17 -5.11
C VAL A 146 6.29 -6.58 -4.80
N PHE A 147 7.18 -5.59 -4.77
CA PHE A 147 8.60 -5.81 -4.50
C PHE A 147 8.99 -5.12 -3.21
N ILE A 148 9.74 -5.83 -2.36
CA ILE A 148 10.18 -5.33 -1.06
C ILE A 148 11.70 -5.33 -1.04
N PHE A 149 12.29 -4.14 -0.88
CA PHE A 149 13.73 -3.92 -0.82
C PHE A 149 14.15 -3.48 0.57
N ARG A 150 15.30 -3.95 1.05
CA ARG A 150 15.88 -3.58 2.36
C ARG A 150 16.92 -2.49 2.23
N SER A 151 16.54 -1.42 1.57
CA SER A 151 17.42 -0.29 1.26
C SER A 151 16.62 1.00 1.17
N ARG A 152 17.33 2.12 1.06
CA ARG A 152 16.71 3.38 0.66
C ARG A 152 16.43 3.32 -0.85
N PRO A 153 15.36 3.95 -1.33
CA PRO A 153 15.10 4.03 -2.76
C PRO A 153 16.17 4.89 -3.45
N ASP A 154 16.71 4.36 -4.53
CA ASP A 154 17.34 5.18 -5.57
C ASP A 154 16.21 5.67 -6.48
N LEU A 155 15.70 6.87 -6.21
CA LEU A 155 14.51 7.39 -6.89
C LEU A 155 14.73 7.60 -8.38
N GLU A 156 15.93 8.03 -8.79
CA GLU A 156 16.23 8.29 -10.19
C GLU A 156 16.16 6.99 -11.00
N ASN A 157 16.85 5.96 -10.54
CA ASN A 157 16.83 4.65 -11.20
C ASN A 157 15.46 3.98 -11.10
N THR A 158 14.78 4.10 -9.96
CA THR A 158 13.45 3.49 -9.78
C THR A 158 12.41 4.14 -10.69
N ILE A 159 12.34 5.47 -10.75
CA ILE A 159 11.38 6.20 -11.58
C ILE A 159 11.68 5.97 -13.05
N THR A 160 12.95 6.09 -13.46
CA THR A 160 13.36 5.84 -14.85
C THR A 160 13.03 4.41 -15.26
N GLY A 161 13.31 3.42 -14.41
CA GLY A 161 12.97 2.03 -14.67
C GLY A 161 11.47 1.80 -14.87
N ILE A 162 10.61 2.43 -14.06
CA ILE A 162 9.14 2.37 -14.24
C ILE A 162 8.75 2.96 -15.60
N ILE A 163 9.27 4.14 -15.93
CA ILE A 163 8.93 4.84 -17.19
C ILE A 163 9.39 4.00 -18.39
N THR A 164 10.62 3.50 -18.36
CA THR A 164 11.18 2.66 -19.43
C THR A 164 10.38 1.38 -19.62
N ALA A 165 10.03 0.68 -18.54
CA ALA A 165 9.22 -0.55 -18.62
C ALA A 165 7.82 -0.27 -19.21
N ILE A 166 7.16 0.80 -18.75
CA ILE A 166 5.83 1.18 -19.26
C ILE A 166 5.90 1.61 -20.74
N HIS A 167 6.93 2.35 -21.13
CA HIS A 167 7.08 2.84 -22.50
C HIS A 167 7.47 1.75 -23.49
N SER A 168 8.38 0.86 -23.10
CA SER A 168 8.80 -0.28 -23.93
C SER A 168 7.73 -1.37 -24.02
N GLY A 169 6.86 -1.49 -23.02
CA GLY A 169 5.87 -2.56 -22.92
C GLY A 169 6.47 -3.90 -22.45
N GLU A 170 7.74 -3.92 -22.07
CA GLU A 170 8.43 -5.13 -21.62
C GLU A 170 8.43 -5.23 -20.08
N GLY A 171 8.27 -6.45 -19.56
CA GLY A 171 8.35 -6.70 -18.11
C GLY A 171 7.21 -6.08 -17.30
N LEU A 172 6.04 -5.90 -17.92
CA LEU A 172 4.91 -5.22 -17.30
C LEU A 172 4.34 -5.97 -16.08
N PRO A 173 3.81 -5.26 -15.06
CA PRO A 173 3.22 -5.84 -13.86
C PRO A 173 2.11 -6.86 -14.16
N GLU A 174 1.25 -6.57 -15.14
CA GLU A 174 0.13 -7.43 -15.52
C GLU A 174 0.61 -8.78 -16.07
N GLU A 175 1.75 -8.83 -16.76
CA GLU A 175 2.32 -10.10 -17.23
C GLU A 175 2.84 -10.94 -16.07
N LEU A 176 3.52 -10.30 -15.11
CA LEU A 176 4.05 -10.95 -13.92
C LEU A 176 2.89 -11.52 -13.09
N TYR A 177 1.83 -10.73 -12.92
CA TYR A 177 0.64 -11.11 -12.19
C TYR A 177 -0.11 -12.28 -12.85
N GLU A 178 -0.34 -12.22 -14.17
CA GLU A 178 -1.00 -13.32 -14.90
C GLU A 178 -0.14 -14.59 -14.92
N LYS A 179 1.19 -14.49 -15.06
CA LYS A 179 2.12 -15.61 -14.91
C LYS A 179 1.99 -16.23 -13.51
N GLN A 180 1.94 -15.41 -12.45
CA GLN A 180 1.75 -15.89 -11.08
C GLN A 180 0.41 -16.61 -10.88
N LYS A 181 -0.70 -16.05 -11.39
CA LYS A 181 -2.02 -16.71 -11.34
C LYS A 181 -2.05 -18.06 -12.06
N LYS A 182 -1.47 -18.12 -13.27
CA LYS A 182 -1.36 -19.36 -14.04
C LYS A 182 -0.56 -20.42 -13.28
N ILE A 183 0.52 -20.03 -12.60
CA ILE A 183 1.31 -20.94 -11.75
C ILE A 183 0.50 -21.37 -10.53
N ALA A 184 -0.14 -20.45 -9.81
CA ALA A 184 -0.92 -20.75 -8.61
C ALA A 184 -2.04 -21.76 -8.88
N ASN A 185 -2.70 -21.63 -10.03
CA ASN A 185 -3.80 -22.50 -10.47
C ASN A 185 -3.33 -23.80 -11.15
N ALA A 186 -2.02 -23.99 -11.35
CA ALA A 186 -1.50 -25.19 -11.98
C ALA A 186 -1.45 -26.40 -11.01
N PRO A 187 -1.61 -27.64 -11.52
CA PRO A 187 -1.41 -28.85 -10.72
C PRO A 187 -0.05 -28.85 -10.01
N PHE A 188 0.00 -29.41 -8.80
CA PHE A 188 1.21 -29.41 -7.94
C PHE A 188 2.50 -29.82 -8.67
N ARG A 189 2.45 -30.88 -9.49
CA ARG A 189 3.59 -31.34 -10.30
C ARG A 189 4.12 -30.27 -11.27
N LYS A 190 3.23 -29.51 -11.89
CA LYS A 190 3.58 -28.43 -12.84
C LYS A 190 4.15 -27.22 -12.10
N ARG A 191 3.63 -26.91 -10.90
CA ARG A 191 4.22 -25.89 -10.01
C ARG A 191 5.64 -26.25 -9.59
N MET A 192 5.88 -27.50 -9.21
CA MET A 192 7.22 -27.98 -8.83
C MET A 192 8.21 -27.91 -9.99
N MET A 193 7.83 -28.31 -11.21
CA MET A 193 8.74 -28.19 -12.37
C MET A 193 9.09 -26.73 -12.71
N ILE A 194 8.13 -25.81 -12.58
CA ILE A 194 8.36 -24.37 -12.79
C ILE A 194 9.26 -23.78 -11.68
N ALA A 195 9.08 -24.21 -10.42
CA ALA A 195 9.95 -23.80 -9.32
C ALA A 195 11.40 -24.32 -9.51
N MET A 196 11.57 -25.58 -9.91
CA MET A 196 12.88 -26.18 -10.13
C MET A 196 13.63 -25.57 -11.32
N THR A 197 12.93 -25.14 -12.36
CA THR A 197 13.52 -24.41 -13.50
C THR A 197 13.92 -22.97 -13.18
N ARG A 198 13.36 -22.37 -12.11
CA ARG A 198 13.78 -21.06 -11.60
C ARG A 198 15.01 -21.12 -10.66
N VAL A 199 15.41 -22.32 -10.23
CA VAL A 199 16.53 -22.55 -9.29
C VAL A 199 17.84 -22.90 -10.02
N THR A 200 17.87 -22.89 -11.35
CA THR A 200 19.13 -23.11 -12.08
C THR A 200 20.01 -21.86 -12.09
N LYS A 201 20.98 -21.88 -11.16
CA LYS A 201 22.32 -21.27 -11.13
C LYS A 201 22.44 -19.76 -11.38
N THR A 202 22.59 -19.02 -10.28
CA THR A 202 23.75 -18.12 -10.12
C THR A 202 24.86 -18.92 -9.45
#